data_AF-A0A947G163-F1
#
_entry.id   AF-A0A947G163-F1
#
_cell.length_a   1.000
_cell.length_b   1.000
_cell.length_c   1.000
_cell.angle_alpha   90.00
_cell.angle_beta   90.00
_cell.angle_gamma   90.00
#
_symmetry.space_group_name_H-M   'P 1'
#
loop_
_entity.id
_entity.type
_entity.pdbx_description
1 polymer ?
#
loop_
_entity_poly.entity_id
_entity_poly.type
_entity_poly.pdbx_seq_one_letter_code
_entity_poly.pdbx_strand_id
1 'polypeptide(L)'
;HEIDYRAEAHAGDELVVATWVERIARVKAWRSTLVVRPSDETVVCTASTLWVLVDLARRRPIRIPATMVGALDPRMRPGTTNPCEVTT
;
A
#
# COMPACT_ATOMS: atom_id res chain seq x y z
N HIS A 1 0.15 12.57 1.14
CA HIS A 1 0.86 11.33 1.52
C HIS A 1 1.47 11.55 2.88
N GLU A 2 1.56 10.50 3.69
CA GLU A 2 2.30 10.47 4.96
C GLU A 2 3.29 9.30 4.91
N ILE A 3 4.52 9.52 5.39
CA ILE A 3 5.59 8.53 5.40
C ILE A 3 6.33 8.64 6.74
N ASP A 4 6.49 7.50 7.42
CA ASP A 4 7.33 7.36 8.61
C ASP A 4 8.62 6.62 8.24
N TYR A 5 9.74 7.32 8.22
CA TYR A 5 11.06 6.73 8.04
C TYR A 5 11.56 6.21 9.39
N ARG A 6 11.91 4.92 9.44
CA ARG A 6 12.32 4.22 10.68
C ARG A 6 13.77 3.75 10.66
N ALA A 7 14.31 3.50 9.47
CA ALA A 7 15.72 3.19 9.27
C ALA A 7 16.22 3.78 7.94
N GLU A 8 17.53 3.91 7.82
CA GLU A 8 18.19 4.24 6.56
C GLU A 8 18.21 3.05 5.61
N ALA A 9 18.22 3.33 4.31
CA ALA A 9 18.51 2.39 3.24
C ALA A 9 19.62 2.96 2.35
N HIS A 10 20.52 2.09 1.91
CA HIS A 10 21.72 2.45 1.16
C HIS A 10 21.67 1.92 -0.27
N ALA A 11 22.51 2.48 -1.13
CA ALA A 11 22.66 1.97 -2.49
C ALA A 11 23.12 0.51 -2.47
N GLY A 12 22.39 -0.35 -3.17
CA GLY A 12 22.63 -1.79 -3.19
C GLY A 12 21.76 -2.58 -2.21
N ASP A 13 21.03 -1.93 -1.30
CA ASP A 13 20.04 -2.62 -0.47
C ASP A 13 18.90 -3.15 -1.33
N GLU A 14 18.58 -4.43 -1.16
CA GLU A 14 17.33 -4.99 -1.65
C GLU A 14 16.20 -4.65 -0.67
N LEU A 15 15.09 -4.13 -1.19
CA LEU A 15 13.92 -3.77 -0.42
C LEU A 15 12.69 -4.48 -0.97
N VAL A 16 11.88 -5.04 -0.07
CA VAL A 16 10.56 -5.56 -0.38
C VAL A 16 9.51 -4.52 -0.01
N VAL A 17 8.66 -4.18 -0.99
CA VAL A 17 7.59 -3.21 -0.82
C VAL A 17 6.25 -3.92 -0.91
N ALA A 18 5.54 -3.97 0.21
CA ALA A 18 4.19 -4.51 0.27
C ALA A 18 3.17 -3.39 0.38
N THR A 19 2.05 -3.52 -0.31
CA THR A 19 1.03 -2.48 -0.36
C THR A 19 -0.37 -3.06 -0.42
N TRP A 20 -1.29 -2.47 0.31
CA TRP A 20 -2.67 -2.93 0.36
C TRP A 20 -3.63 -1.77 0.58
N VAL A 21 -4.89 -1.97 0.20
CA VAL A 21 -5.94 -1.02 0.52
C VAL A 21 -6.37 -1.28 1.95
N GLU A 22 -6.27 -0.28 2.81
CA GLU A 22 -6.66 -0.39 4.22
C GLU A 22 -8.14 -0.08 4.40
N ARG A 23 -8.66 0.88 3.62
CA ARG A 23 -10.04 1.33 3.73
C ARG A 23 -10.51 1.94 2.41
N ILE A 24 -11.77 1.70 2.07
CA ILE A 24 -12.46 2.38 0.97
C ILE A 24 -13.65 3.17 1.52
N ALA A 25 -13.80 4.41 1.06
CA ALA A 25 -14.99 5.25 1.25
C ALA A 25 -15.63 5.57 -0.11
N ARG A 26 -16.68 6.41 -0.14
CA ARG A 26 -17.48 6.67 -1.35
C ARG A 26 -16.64 7.02 -2.59
N VAL A 27 -15.68 7.93 -2.46
CA VAL A 27 -14.85 8.45 -3.57
C VAL A 27 -13.34 8.36 -3.29
N LYS A 28 -12.97 7.80 -2.13
CA LYS A 28 -11.60 7.80 -1.61
C LYS A 28 -11.19 6.41 -1.17
N ALA A 29 -9.89 6.11 -1.23
CA ALA A 29 -9.31 4.91 -0.65
C ALA A 29 -8.01 5.26 0.09
N TRP A 30 -7.74 4.57 1.19
CA TRP A 30 -6.48 4.65 1.91
C TRP A 30 -5.67 3.42 1.57
N ARG A 31 -4.42 3.63 1.13
CA ARG A 31 -3.49 2.58 0.76
C ARG A 31 -2.28 2.65 1.67
N SER A 32 -2.05 1.57 2.40
CA SER A 32 -0.87 1.43 3.24
C SER A 32 0.28 0.85 2.43
N THR A 33 1.49 1.19 2.81
CA THR A 33 2.74 0.68 2.24
C THR A 33 3.68 0.32 3.39
N LEU A 34 4.31 -0.85 3.28
CA LEU A 34 5.37 -1.32 4.16
C LEU A 34 6.61 -1.57 3.32
N VAL A 35 7.74 -1.00 3.72
CA VAL A 35 9.04 -1.22 3.08
C VAL A 35 9.95 -1.94 4.08
N VAL A 36 10.44 -3.11 3.70
CA VAL A 36 11.30 -3.96 4.53
C VAL A 36 12.60 -4.20 3.79
N ARG A 37 13.74 -4.13 4.49
CA ARG A 37 15.01 -4.66 4.01
C ARG A 37 15.11 -6.13 4.43
N PRO A 38 15.10 -7.11 3.52
CA PRO A 38 15.07 -8.51 3.91
C PRO A 38 16.36 -9.02 4.55
N SER A 39 17.50 -8.38 4.26
CA SER A 39 18.81 -8.83 4.75
C SER A 39 18.93 -8.83 6.29
N ASP A 40 18.16 -7.99 6.96
CA ASP A 40 18.16 -7.83 8.42
C ASP A 40 16.73 -7.69 9.00
N GLU A 41 15.71 -7.99 8.19
CA GLU A 41 14.28 -7.87 8.53
C GLU A 41 13.85 -6.46 9.02
N THR A 42 14.63 -5.42 8.70
CA THR A 42 14.35 -4.07 9.18
C THR A 42 13.21 -3.42 8.41
N VAL A 43 12.22 -2.90 9.13
CA VAL A 43 11.24 -1.98 8.56
C VAL A 43 11.92 -0.64 8.29
N VAL A 44 12.15 -0.33 7.02
CA VAL A 44 12.79 0.93 6.58
C VAL A 44 11.81 2.09 6.69
N CYS A 45 10.60 1.91 6.17
CA CYS A 45 9.54 2.90 6.33
C CYS A 45 8.14 2.30 6.23
N THR A 46 7.18 3.03 6.79
CA THR A 46 5.74 2.82 6.56
C THR A 46 5.16 4.06 5.88
N ALA A 47 4.14 3.89 5.05
CA ALA A 47 3.46 5.03 4.44
C ALA A 47 1.96 4.81 4.31
N SER A 48 1.21 5.91 4.39
CA SER A 48 -0.22 5.96 4.13
C SER A 48 -0.51 6.98 3.04
N THR A 49 -1.28 6.54 2.04
CA THR A 49 -1.69 7.39 0.92
C THR A 49 -3.19 7.42 0.76
N LEU A 50 -3.74 8.63 0.72
CA LEU A 50 -5.12 8.88 0.32
C LEU A 50 -5.20 8.97 -1.21
N TRP A 51 -5.97 8.07 -1.81
CA TRP A 51 -6.34 8.05 -3.22
C TRP A 51 -7.76 8.57 -3.42
N VAL A 52 -8.00 9.24 -4.54
CA VAL A 52 -9.34 9.70 -4.96
C VAL A 52 -9.59 9.20 -6.38
N LEU A 53 -10.73 8.55 -6.62
CA LEU A 53 -11.12 8.16 -7.98
C LEU A 53 -11.72 9.37 -8.70
N VAL A 54 -11.14 9.73 -9.84
CA VAL A 54 -11.52 10.91 -10.63
C VAL A 54 -11.99 10.49 -12.01
N ASP A 55 -13.12 11.03 -12.44
CA ASP A 55 -13.51 11.03 -13.85
C ASP A 55 -12.67 12.09 -14.57
N LEU A 56 -11.79 11.64 -15.47
CA LEU A 56 -10.85 12.53 -16.16
C LEU A 56 -11.53 13.45 -17.19
N ALA A 57 -12.65 13.02 -17.78
CA ALA A 57 -13.40 13.86 -18.73
C ALA A 57 -14.11 15.00 -18.00
N ARG A 58 -14.73 14.70 -16.85
CA ARG A 58 -15.45 15.70 -16.03
C ARG A 58 -14.55 16.44 -15.03
N ARG A 59 -13.34 15.94 -14.79
CA ARG A 59 -12.36 16.41 -13.79
C ARG A 59 -12.97 16.52 -12.38
N ARG A 60 -13.76 15.52 -11.98
CA ARG A 60 -14.45 15.50 -10.68
C ARG A 60 -14.28 14.15 -9.99
N PRO A 61 -14.22 14.11 -8.65
CA PRO A 61 -14.28 12.86 -7.89
C PRO A 61 -15.58 12.10 -8.16
N ILE A 62 -15.49 10.80 -8.39
CA ILE A 62 -16.65 9.93 -8.62
C ILE A 62 -16.72 8.81 -7.59
N ARG A 63 -17.90 8.21 -7.46
CA ARG A 63 -18.09 7.03 -6.62
C ARG A 63 -17.23 5.89 -7.15
N ILE A 64 -16.54 5.18 -6.27
CA ILE A 64 -15.79 3.97 -6.61
C ILE A 64 -16.78 2.86 -7.00
N PRO A 65 -16.67 2.26 -8.21
CA PRO A 65 -17.56 1.18 -8.65
C PRO A 65 -17.50 -0.05 -7.74
N ALA A 66 -18.62 -0.75 -7.57
CA ALA A 66 -18.69 -1.94 -6.72
C ALA A 66 -17.73 -3.06 -7.17
N THR A 67 -17.52 -3.20 -8.48
CA THR A 67 -16.54 -4.15 -9.05
C THR A 67 -15.11 -3.85 -8.59
N MET A 68 -14.75 -2.56 -8.54
CA MET A 68 -13.43 -2.13 -8.04
C MET A 68 -13.31 -2.32 -6.53
N VAL A 69 -14.38 -2.08 -5.76
CA VAL A 69 -14.40 -2.38 -4.32
C VAL A 69 -14.17 -3.87 -4.06
N GLY A 70 -14.84 -4.75 -4.82
CA GLY A 70 -14.66 -6.19 -4.69
C GLY A 70 -13.26 -6.68 -5.06
N ALA A 71 -12.64 -6.08 -6.08
CA ALA A 71 -11.27 -6.42 -6.50
C ALA A 71 -10.18 -5.89 -5.53
N LEU A 72 -10.51 -4.89 -4.71
CA LEU A 72 -9.59 -4.22 -3.78
C LEU A 72 -9.93 -4.53 -2.31
N ASP A 73 -10.45 -5.74 -2.02
CA ASP A 73 -10.90 -6.12 -0.68
C ASP A 73 -9.81 -5.83 0.38
N PRO A 74 -10.08 -4.96 1.38
CA PRO A 74 -9.13 -4.56 2.40
C PRO A 74 -8.64 -5.67 3.34
N ARG A 75 -9.22 -6.87 3.28
CA ARG A 75 -8.82 -8.02 4.11
C ARG A 75 -7.44 -8.57 3.74
N MET A 76 -6.90 -8.20 2.58
CA MET A 76 -5.56 -8.58 2.14
C MET A 76 -4.49 -7.70 2.81
N ARG A 77 -4.28 -7.85 4.12
CA ARG A 77 -3.05 -7.36 4.75
C ARG A 77 -1.95 -8.39 4.48
N PRO A 78 -0.73 -8.01 4.06
CA PRO A 78 0.39 -8.92 4.19
C PRO A 78 0.45 -9.30 5.68
N GLY A 79 0.41 -10.60 5.97
CA GLY A 79 0.57 -11.07 7.35
C GLY A 79 1.87 -10.54 7.93
N THR A 80 1.99 -10.50 9.26
CA THR A 80 3.26 -10.25 9.96
C THR A 80 4.32 -11.33 9.67
N THR A 81 3.99 -12.32 8.84
CA THR A 81 4.88 -13.35 8.35
C THR A 81 5.79 -12.80 7.27
N ASN A 82 7.06 -13.22 7.31
CA ASN A 82 8.13 -12.74 6.45
C ASN A 82 7.67 -12.59 4.99
N PRO A 83 7.83 -11.41 4.36
CA PRO A 83 7.43 -11.22 2.97
C PRO A 83 8.21 -12.10 1.99
N CYS A 84 9.24 -12.81 2.46
CA CYS A 84 10.01 -13.81 1.74
C CYS A 84 9.32 -15.18 1.58
N GLU A 85 8.21 -15.48 2.26
CA GLU A 85 7.54 -16.80 2.16
C GLU A 85 6.52 -16.91 1.01
N VAL A 86 6.31 -15.85 0.22
CA VAL A 86 5.37 -15.90 -0.91
C VAL A 86 6.08 -16.37 -2.18
N THR A 87 6.55 -17.62 -2.21
CA THR A 87 6.88 -18.35 -3.46
C THR A 87 6.83 -19.86 -3.21
N THR A 88 5.72 -20.49 -3.60
CA THR A 88 5.63 -21.76 -4.38
C THR A 88 4.16 -22.00 -4.74
#